data_AF-A0A517R807-F1
#
_entry.id   AF-A0A517R807-F1
#
_cell.length_a   1.000
_cell.length_b   1.000
_cell.length_c   1.000
_cell.angle_alpha   90.00
_cell.angle_beta   90.00
_cell.angle_gamma   90.00
#
_symmetry.space_group_name_H-M   'P 1'
#
loop_
_entity.id
_entity.type
_entity.pdbx_description
1 polymer ?
#
loop_
_entity_poly.entity_id
_entity_poly.type
_entity_poly.pdbx_seq_one_letter_code
_entity_poly.pdbx_strand_id
1 'polypeptide(L)' 'MNENISKEVADRCNNWSVWRQGDDGNRFLIEEELSEGAARQMVAEFEARGHKQLYWATRKT' A
#
# COMPACT_ATOMS: atom_id res chain seq x y z
N MET A 1 -19.09 -1.12 20.82
CA MET A 1 -18.03 -0.16 20.44
C MET A 1 -17.34 -0.72 19.21
N ASN A 2 -17.31 0.02 18.11
CA ASN A 2 -16.84 -0.44 16.80
C ASN A 2 -15.44 0.12 16.52
N GLU A 3 -14.43 -0.55 17.03
CA GLU A 3 -13.00 -0.18 16.89
C GLU A 3 -12.50 -0.16 15.43
N ASN A 4 -13.24 -0.75 14.49
CA ASN A 4 -12.81 -0.85 13.09
C ASN A 4 -12.88 0.47 12.31
N ILE A 5 -13.84 1.36 12.64
CA ILE A 5 -14.05 2.60 11.87
C ILE A 5 -12.88 3.57 12.04
N SER A 6 -12.26 3.61 13.22
CA SER A 6 -11.15 4.53 13.52
C SER A 6 -9.86 4.18 12.78
N LYS A 7 -9.64 2.90 12.47
CA LYS A 7 -8.45 2.44 11.73
C LYS A 7 -8.61 2.75 10.24
N GLU A 8 -9.77 2.45 9.65
CA GLU A 8 -10.01 2.68 8.22
C GLU A 8 -9.98 4.17 7.84
N VAL A 9 -10.50 5.08 8.67
CA VAL A 9 -10.44 6.52 8.37
C VAL A 9 -9.03 7.10 8.51
N ALA A 10 -8.18 6.54 9.37
CA ALA A 10 -6.79 6.93 9.51
C ALA A 10 -5.91 6.38 8.38
N ASP A 11 -6.27 5.22 7.84
CA ASP A 11 -5.63 4.59 6.69
C ASP A 11 -6.05 5.21 5.34
N ARG A 12 -7.19 5.90 5.25
CA ARG A 12 -7.69 6.52 4.01
C ARG A 12 -7.29 7.99 3.84
N CYS A 13 -5.99 8.26 3.86
CA CYS A 13 -5.51 9.59 3.48
C CYS A 13 -5.33 9.59 1.96
N ASN A 14 -6.01 10.44 1.19
CA ASN A 14 -6.07 10.33 -0.29
C ASN A 14 -4.76 10.61 -1.06
N ASN A 15 -3.60 10.53 -0.40
CA ASN A 15 -2.32 10.99 -0.93
C ASN A 15 -1.31 9.89 -1.24
N TRP A 16 -1.53 8.63 -0.86
CA TRP A 16 -0.60 7.54 -1.20
C TRP A 16 -1.26 6.38 -1.96
N SER A 17 -0.41 5.61 -2.63
CA SER A 17 -0.80 4.45 -3.41
C SER A 17 0.33 3.43 -3.39
N VAL A 18 -0.02 2.15 -3.31
CA VAL A 18 0.91 1.03 -3.34
C VAL A 18 0.94 0.45 -4.73
N TRP A 19 2.14 0.28 -5.26
CA TRP A 19 2.39 -0.31 -6.56
C TRP A 19 3.22 -1.56 -6.39
N ARG A 20 3.01 -2.52 -7.29
CA ARG A 20 3.89 -3.67 -7.48
C ARG A 20 4.45 -3.66 -8.89
N GLN A 21 5.65 -4.18 -9.06
CA GLN A 21 6.22 -4.50 -10.37
C GLN A 21 6.27 -6.01 -10.53
N GLY A 22 5.60 -6.50 -11.57
CA GLY A 22 5.69 -7.90 -12.00
C GLY A 22 7.07 -8.22 -12.58
N ASP A 23 7.39 -9.51 -12.65
CA ASP A 23 8.64 -10.00 -13.26
C ASP A 23 8.76 -9.56 -14.74
N ASP A 24 7.62 -9.38 -15.43
CA ASP A 24 7.53 -8.85 -16.79
C ASP A 24 7.85 -7.33 -16.90
N GLY A 25 8.19 -6.68 -15.78
CA GLY A 25 8.43 -5.24 -15.69
C GLY A 25 7.17 -4.38 -15.61
N ASN A 26 5.99 -4.98 -15.73
CA ASN A 26 4.72 -4.27 -15.71
C ASN A 26 4.33 -3.82 -14.30
N ARG A 27 3.91 -2.56 -14.16
CA ARG A 27 3.51 -1.97 -12.88
C ARG A 27 2.02 -2.13 -12.67
N PHE A 28 1.63 -2.68 -11.54
CA PHE A 28 0.25 -2.84 -11.15
C PHE A 28 -0.03 -2.03 -9.90
N LEU A 29 -1.07 -1.21 -9.96
CA LEU A 29 -1.62 -0.55 -8.77
C LEU A 29 -2.25 -1.63 -7.89
N ILE A 30 -1.79 -1.74 -6.66
CA ILE A 30 -2.36 -2.65 -5.66
C ILE A 30 -3.52 -1.96 -4.98
N GLU A 31 -3.27 -0.75 -4.47
CA GLU A 31 -4.25 0.01 -3.72
C GLU A 31 -3.91 1.49 -3.78
N GLU A 32 -4.93 2.35 -3.80
CA GLU A 32 -4.79 3.80 -3.81
C GLU A 32 -5.59 4.43 -2.68
N GLU A 33 -5.46 5.75 -2.52
CA GLU A 33 -6.12 6.52 -1.46
C GLU A 33 -5.72 6.08 -0.04
N LEU A 34 -4.46 5.67 0.11
CA LEU A 34 -3.88 5.23 1.37
C LEU A 34 -3.11 6.33 2.07
N SER A 35 -3.08 6.26 3.40
CA SER A 35 -2.15 7.02 4.22
C SER A 35 -0.73 6.51 4.02
N GLU A 36 0.25 7.33 4.36
CA GLU A 36 1.66 6.95 4.26
C GLU A 36 1.96 5.69 5.10
N GLY A 37 1.42 5.64 6.32
CA GLY A 37 1.59 4.52 7.23
C GLY A 37 0.96 3.24 6.69
N ALA A 38 -0.28 3.34 6.19
CA ALA A 38 -1.00 2.26 5.53
C ALA A 38 -0.22 1.69 4.35
N ALA A 39 0.19 2.56 3.43
CA ALA A 39 0.89 2.19 2.22
C ALA A 39 2.23 1.51 2.52
N ARG A 40 2.99 2.04 3.49
CA ARG A 40 4.27 1.45 3.93
C ARG A 40 4.08 0.13 4.67
N GLN A 41 3.08 0.02 5.54
CA GLN A 41 2.78 -1.23 6.24
C GLN A 41 2.46 -2.33 5.23
N MET A 42 1.62 -2.00 4.24
CA MET A 42 1.23 -2.93 3.19
C MET A 42 2.43 -3.39 2.34
N VAL A 43 3.33 -2.48 1.96
CA VAL A 43 4.59 -2.82 1.30
C VAL A 43 5.43 -3.77 2.16
N ALA A 44 5.61 -3.46 3.45
CA ALA A 44 6.37 -4.30 4.37
C ALA A 44 5.74 -5.69 4.55
N GLU A 45 4.41 -5.79 4.61
CA GLU A 45 3.68 -7.06 4.67
C GLU A 45 3.88 -7.88 3.37
N PHE A 46 3.89 -7.23 2.22
CA PHE A 46 4.17 -7.90 0.94
C PHE A 46 5.63 -8.35 0.81
N GLU A 47 6.59 -7.55 1.27
CA GLU A 47 8.01 -7.92 1.31
C GLU A 47 8.27 -9.07 2.30
N ALA A 48 7.61 -9.05 3.46
CA ALA A 48 7.71 -10.09 4.49
C ALA A 48 7.20 -11.47 4.02
N ARG A 49 6.30 -11.50 3.02
CA ARG A 49 5.81 -12.75 2.41
C ARG A 49 6.87 -13.48 1.57
N GLY A 50 8.05 -12.89 1.36
CA GLY A 50 9.19 -13.58 0.73
C GLY A 50 9.09 -13.71 -0.80
N HIS A 51 8.22 -12.94 -1.44
CA HIS A 51 8.15 -12.87 -2.90
C HIS A 51 9.20 -11.88 -3.44
N LYS A 52 9.96 -12.25 -4.47
CA LYS A 52 10.93 -11.38 -5.19
C LYS A 52 10.26 -10.27 -6.03
N GLN A 53 9.08 -9.84 -5.63
CA GLN A 53 8.33 -8.82 -6.33
C GLN A 53 8.65 -7.48 -5.68
N LEU A 54 8.81 -6.44 -6.51
CA LEU A 54 9.17 -5.12 -6.04
C LEU A 54 7.88 -4.36 -5.72
N TYR A 55 7.68 -4.04 -4.43
CA TYR A 55 6.55 -3.27 -3.92
C TYR A 55 7.05 -1.89 -3.46
N TRP A 56 6.30 -0.83 -3.74
CA TRP A 56 6.64 0.49 -3.23
C TRP A 56 5.39 1.36 -3.03
N ALA A 57 5.47 2.24 -2.05
CA ALA A 57 4.48 3.26 -1.80
C ALA A 57 4.90 4.55 -2.54
N THR A 58 3.98 5.15 -3.28
CA THR A 58 4.18 6.45 -3.91
C THR A 58 3.09 7.42 -3.47
N ARG A 59 3.46 8.69 -3.38
CA ARG A 59 2.53 9.80 -3.19
C ARG A 59 1.85 10.16 -4.51
N LYS A 60 0.53 10.39 -4.52
CA LYS A 60 -0.16 11.17 -5.58
C LYS A 60 0.31 12.62 -5.43
N THR A 61 1.02 13.13 -6.43
CA THR A 61 1.45 14.54 -6.48
C THR A 61 0.34 15.43 -7.02
#